data_AF-A0A955P182-F1
#
_entry.id   AF-A0A955P182-F1
#
_cell.length_a   1.000
_cell.length_b   1.000
_cell.length_c   1.000
_cell.angle_alpha   90.00
_cell.angle_beta   90.00
_cell.angle_gamma   90.00
#
_symmetry.space_group_name_H-M   'P 1'
#
loop_
_entity.id
_entity.type
_entity.pdbx_description
1 polymer ?
#
loop_
_entity_poly.entity_id
_entity_poly.type
_entity_poly.pdbx_seq_one_letter_code
_entity_poly.pdbx_strand_id
1 'polypeptide(L)' 'MTWFDNPLPSEIWDVSREISLYLDPAQSSEEAEAGWGDSWLRGTYAERISGIHEYDIQVAGTVYFRHLSRIGALNGE' A
#
# COMPACT_ATOMS: atom_id res chain seq x y z
N MET A 1 31.28 -29.96 -28.13
CA MET A 1 30.96 -28.58 -28.52
C MET A 1 29.64 -28.24 -27.84
N THR A 2 29.71 -27.73 -26.61
CA THR A 2 28.55 -27.44 -25.76
C THR A 2 28.17 -25.97 -25.92
N TRP A 3 26.95 -25.72 -26.41
CA TRP A 3 26.40 -24.40 -26.74
C TRP A 3 25.48 -23.87 -25.62
N PHE A 4 25.95 -23.80 -24.37
CA PHE A 4 25.08 -23.37 -23.25
C PHE A 4 25.67 -22.39 -22.23
N ASP A 5 26.82 -21.78 -22.49
CA ASP A 5 27.31 -20.68 -21.63
C ASP A 5 26.98 -19.33 -22.25
N ASN A 6 25.69 -19.00 -22.32
CA ASN A 6 25.27 -17.61 -22.41
C ASN A 6 24.78 -17.20 -21.02
N PRO A 7 25.66 -16.68 -20.13
CA PRO A 7 25.18 -16.10 -18.89
C PRO A 7 24.24 -14.96 -19.29
N LEU A 8 22.94 -15.12 -19.00
CA LEU A 8 22.04 -13.98 -19.01
C LEU A 8 22.71 -12.89 -18.18
N PRO A 9 22.77 -11.62 -18.63
CA PRO A 9 23.28 -10.57 -17.78
C PRO A 9 22.39 -10.54 -16.53
N SER A 10 22.92 -11.02 -15.41
CA SER A 10 22.30 -10.83 -14.10
C SER A 10 22.62 -9.39 -13.72
N GLU A 11 21.89 -8.46 -14.29
CA GLU A 11 21.93 -7.10 -13.82
C GLU A 11 21.30 -7.10 -12.43
N ILE A 12 22.14 -6.87 -11.41
CA ILE A 12 21.72 -6.82 -10.02
C ILE A 12 21.46 -5.34 -9.74
N TRP A 13 20.22 -5.01 -9.42
CA TRP A 13 19.85 -3.66 -9.01
C TRP A 13 19.64 -3.62 -7.49
N ASP A 14 20.34 -2.69 -6.84
CA ASP A 14 20.07 -2.34 -5.45
C ASP A 14 18.86 -1.40 -5.41
N VAL A 15 17.68 -1.96 -5.15
CA VAL A 15 16.43 -1.20 -5.10
C VAL A 15 16.15 -0.76 -3.67
N SER A 16 15.85 0.53 -3.48
CA SER A 16 15.40 1.08 -2.20
C SER A 16 13.99 1.67 -2.34
N ARG A 17 13.19 1.50 -1.28
CA ARG A 17 11.81 1.98 -1.19
C ARG A 17 11.62 2.71 0.13
N GLU A 18 11.22 3.97 0.07
CA GLU A 18 10.85 4.77 1.22
C GLU A 18 9.34 5.02 1.17
N ILE A 19 8.62 4.54 2.19
CA ILE A 19 7.16 4.62 2.26
C ILE A 19 6.78 5.53 3.42
N SER A 20 5.97 6.54 3.12
CA SER A 20 5.35 7.44 4.10
C SER A 20 3.84 7.24 4.08
N LEU A 21 3.28 6.93 5.24
CA LEU A 21 1.84 6.80 5.43
C LEU A 21 1.39 7.77 6.51
N TYR A 22 0.51 8.70 6.13
CA TYR A 22 -0.18 9.57 7.07
C TYR A 22 -1.65 9.15 7.12
N LEU A 23 -2.13 8.76 8.31
CA LEU A 23 -3.52 8.39 8.54
C LEU A 23 -4.21 9.51 9.31
N ASP A 24 -5.34 9.96 8.79
CA ASP A 24 -6.23 10.89 9.45
C ASP A 24 -7.53 10.14 9.80
N PRO A 25 -7.92 10.10 11.09
CA PRO A 25 -9.21 9.56 11.50
C PRO A 25 -10.41 10.41 11.03
N ALA A 26 -10.19 11.48 10.26
CA ALA A 26 -11.22 12.37 9.71
C ALA A 26 -12.45 11.61 9.22
N GLN A 27 -13.57 11.88 9.88
CA GLN A 27 -14.89 11.37 9.53
C GLN A 27 -15.21 11.66 8.06
N SER A 28 -15.69 10.66 7.34
CA SER A 28 -16.16 10.77 5.96
C SER A 28 -17.29 11.79 5.89
N SER A 29 -17.01 13.02 5.44
CA SER A 29 -18.06 14.01 5.15
C SER A 29 -18.69 13.82 3.78
N GLU A 30 -18.11 12.97 2.93
CA GLU A 30 -18.66 12.68 1.60
C GLU A 30 -18.71 11.16 1.37
N GLU A 31 -19.95 10.67 1.30
CA GLU A 31 -20.40 9.48 0.58
C GLU A 31 -19.78 8.12 0.96
N ALA A 32 -20.51 7.39 1.80
CA ALA A 32 -21.12 6.11 1.43
C ALA A 32 -21.55 5.39 2.70
N GLU A 33 -22.87 5.29 2.93
CA GLU A 33 -23.56 4.18 3.62
C GLU A 33 -22.73 3.41 4.67
N ALA A 34 -22.05 4.10 5.58
CA ALA A 34 -21.37 3.46 6.69
C ALA A 34 -22.51 3.01 7.61
N GLY A 35 -22.87 1.73 7.52
CA GLY A 35 -23.80 1.13 8.47
C GLY A 35 -23.30 1.40 9.88
N TRP A 36 -24.23 1.50 10.84
CA TRP A 36 -23.89 1.67 12.26
C TRP A 36 -22.78 0.68 12.67
N GLY A 37 -21.60 1.21 13.00
CA GLY A 37 -20.42 0.42 13.39
C GLY A 37 -19.25 0.39 12.39
N ASP A 38 -19.41 0.93 11.18
CA ASP A 38 -18.31 1.03 10.22
C ASP A 38 -17.44 2.27 10.49
N SER A 39 -16.13 2.06 10.70
CA SER A 39 -15.15 3.14 10.79
C SER A 39 -14.21 3.11 9.57
N TRP A 40 -14.08 4.25 8.89
CA TRP A 40 -13.13 4.45 7.81
C TRP A 40 -11.93 5.25 8.31
N LEU A 41 -10.72 4.86 7.91
CA LEU A 41 -9.52 5.67 8.05
C LEU A 41 -9.15 6.19 6.67
N ARG A 42 -9.00 7.50 6.54
CA ARG A 42 -8.44 8.12 5.34
C ARG A 42 -6.96 8.34 5.55
N GLY A 43 -6.18 8.35 4.49
CA GLY A 43 -4.78 8.72 4.59
C GLY A 43 -4.17 9.17 3.29
N THR A 44 -2.92 9.58 3.39
CA THR A 44 -2.05 9.86 2.25
C THR A 44 -0.95 8.83 2.23
N TYR A 45 -0.82 8.17 1.09
CA TYR A 45 0.30 7.31 0.75
C TYR A 45 1.28 8.09 -0.10
N ALA A 46 2.56 8.04 0.24
CA ALA A 46 3.64 8.51 -0.60
C ALA A 46 4.78 7.48 -0.59
N GLU A 47 5.34 7.23 -1.75
CA GLU A 47 6.43 6.29 -1.95
C GLU A 47 7.48 6.88 -2.88
N ARG A 48 8.75 6.71 -2.50
CA ARG A 48 9.91 6.99 -3.32
C ARG A 48 10.67 5.71 -3.60
N ILE A 49 10.89 5.39 -4.87
CA ILE A 49 11.59 4.19 -5.34
C ILE A 49 12.87 4.62 -6.07
N SER A 50 14.02 4.12 -5.64
CA SER A 50 15.33 4.44 -6.21
C SER A 50 16.12 3.19 -6.58
N GLY A 51 17.12 3.34 -7.45
CA GLY A 51 18.09 2.27 -7.78
C GLY A 51 17.71 1.35 -8.95
N ILE A 52 16.50 1.50 -9.49
CA ILE A 52 16.05 0.79 -10.71
C ILE A 52 16.01 1.69 -11.96
N HIS A 53 16.03 3.01 -11.78
CA HIS A 53 16.08 4.00 -12.86
C HIS A 53 17.12 5.08 -12.55
N GLU A 54 17.49 5.86 -13.57
CA GLU A 54 18.37 7.04 -13.45
C GLU A 54 17.81 8.09 -12.47
N TYR A 55 16.47 8.18 -12.37
CA TYR A 55 15.76 9.10 -11.49
C TYR A 55 14.84 8.35 -10.54
N ASP A 56 14.65 8.88 -9.34
CA ASP A 56 13.69 8.36 -8.37
C ASP A 56 12.27 8.40 -8.95
N ILE A 57 11.52 7.30 -8.79
CA ILE A 57 10.07 7.30 -9.04
C ILE A 57 9.38 7.78 -7.77
N GLN A 58 8.44 8.71 -7.94
CA GLN A 58 7.53 9.13 -6.87
C GLN A 58 6.10 8.71 -7.18
N VAL A 59 5.45 8.03 -6.23
CA VAL A 59 4.04 7.64 -6.29
C VAL A 59 3.35 8.21 -5.06
N ALA A 60 2.26 8.95 -5.25
CA ALA A 60 1.49 9.50 -4.13
C ALA A 60 0.00 9.46 -4.43
N GLY A 61 -0.81 9.27 -3.39
CA GLY A 61 -2.26 9.19 -3.52
C GLY A 61 -3.00 9.21 -2.19
N THR A 62 -4.32 9.32 -2.28
CA THR A 62 -5.20 9.14 -1.13
C THR A 62 -5.55 7.67 -0.99
N VAL A 63 -5.50 7.15 0.24
CA VAL A 63 -5.88 5.78 0.57
C VAL A 63 -7.04 5.79 1.56
N TYR A 64 -7.90 4.77 1.45
CA TYR A 64 -9.04 4.57 2.34
C TYR A 64 -8.98 3.16 2.91
N PHE A 65 -8.98 3.03 4.23
CA PHE A 65 -9.03 1.76 4.93
C PHE A 65 -10.39 1.61 5.60
N ARG A 66 -11.11 0.54 5.27
CA ARG A 66 -12.34 0.17 5.95
C ARG A 66 -12.01 -0.77 7.10
N HIS A 67 -12.38 -0.41 8.32
CA HIS A 67 -12.30 -1.33 9.43
C HIS A 67 -13.44 -2.35 9.33
N LEU A 68 -13.11 -3.62 9.08
CA LEU A 68 -14.09 -4.71 8.93
C LEU A 68 -14.41 -5.39 10.28
N SER A 69 -14.38 -4.69 11.41
CA SER A 69 -14.73 -5.31 12.70
C SER A 69 -16.23 -5.56 12.79
N ARG A 70 -16.65 -6.70 12.26
CA ARG A 70 -17.68 -7.50 12.93
C ARG A 70 -16.96 -8.56 13.73
N ILE A 71 -16.61 -8.24 14.97
CA ILE A 71 -16.78 -9.24 16.02
C ILE A 71 -18.30 -9.41 16.08
N GLY A 72 -18.85 -10.29 15.22
CA GLY A 72 -20.18 -10.81 15.47
C GLY A 72 -20.13 -11.32 16.90
N ALA A 73 -21.03 -10.85 17.76
CA ALA A 73 -21.04 -11.20 19.17
C ALA A 73 -20.85 -12.72 19.33
N LEU A 74 -19.61 -13.13 19.67
CA LEU A 74 -19.31 -14.46 20.14
C LEU A 74 -19.50 -14.38 21.65
N ASN A 75 -20.76 -14.34 22.06
CA ASN A 75 -21.37 -14.51 23.38
C ASN A 75 -22.82 -14.05 23.20
N GLY A 76 -23.88 -14.84 23.30
CA GLY A 76 -24.09 -16.13 23.95
C GLY A 76 -25.54 -16.10 24.41
N GLU A 77 -26.31 -17.14 24.06
CA GLU A 77 -27.76 -17.35 24.26
C GLU A 77 -28.72 -16.79 23.20
#